data_AF-A0A5E4KQG2-F1
#
_entry.id   AF-A0A5E4KQG2-F1
#
_cell.length_a   1.000
_cell.length_b   1.000
_cell.length_c   1.000
_cell.angle_alpha   90.00
_cell.angle_beta   90.00
_cell.angle_gamma   90.00
#
_symmetry.space_group_name_H-M   'P 1'
#
loop_
_entity.id
_entity.type
_entity.pdbx_description
1 polymer ?
#
loop_
_entity_poly.entity_id
_entity_poly.type
_entity_poly.pdbx_seq_one_letter_code
_entity_poly.pdbx_strand_id
1 'polypeptide(L)'
;MIDLKKFYIRYNLKREHFTLLVSILAAVALIVISILSAGLENQATPGKIGYTPDEGSTTGGNLTVNQAQGEAQETRNNLDQVIIFAVLIAIIPYSIEVYLANKRTRRYEEEFVGFLYELSELLRGGLDPLGAIKEIASPALESERSLHALTPHLQKAAAQIGWGVSFEDVISTMAESLKSPLISKYSYLIVQAARLGAVNTAIILKSADDLEKTLQLEREKEAGLKEYLFIIYAAQFILIGLIYLLNSTMLPSILDMMKLSEGGNAMTDLGFSMSSMNITQFRTGFFHVIMINAFASGIIAGQLAEGKARHGLKHSVILMIMGYTASLAFLIK
;
A
#
# COMPACT_ATOMS: atom_id res chain seq x y z
N MET A 1 -16.27 -13.57 22.61
CA MET A 1 -15.26 -14.32 21.83
C MET A 1 -15.99 -15.02 20.70
N ILE A 2 -16.12 -14.35 19.55
CA ILE A 2 -16.88 -14.88 18.41
C ILE A 2 -15.92 -15.68 17.53
N ASP A 3 -16.32 -16.92 17.28
CA ASP A 3 -15.51 -18.01 16.73
C ASP A 3 -15.23 -17.79 15.22
N LEU A 4 -14.24 -16.95 14.92
CA LEU A 4 -13.77 -16.59 13.57
C LEU A 4 -13.22 -17.79 12.78
N LYS A 5 -13.02 -18.94 13.41
CA LYS A 5 -12.44 -20.13 12.77
C LYS A 5 -13.42 -20.84 11.83
N LYS A 6 -14.74 -20.71 12.09
CA LYS A 6 -15.78 -21.43 11.33
C LYS A 6 -16.18 -20.75 10.01
N PHE A 7 -15.90 -19.46 9.85
CA PHE A 7 -16.17 -18.75 8.60
C PHE A 7 -15.10 -19.01 7.51
N TYR A 8 -13.95 -19.58 7.90
CA TYR A 8 -12.80 -19.85 7.04
C TYR A 8 -13.01 -20.98 6.01
N ILE A 9 -14.05 -21.81 6.18
CA ILE A 9 -14.17 -23.09 5.45
C ILE A 9 -15.11 -23.02 4.23
N ARG A 10 -16.03 -22.05 4.15
CA ARG A 10 -17.05 -22.03 3.07
C ARG A 10 -16.82 -21.06 1.93
N TYR A 11 -16.01 -20.04 2.12
CA TYR A 11 -15.72 -19.08 1.07
C TYR A 11 -14.22 -19.10 0.80
N ASN A 12 -13.86 -19.62 -0.38
CA ASN A 12 -12.52 -19.56 -0.97
C ASN A 12 -12.13 -18.12 -1.32
N LEU A 13 -12.38 -17.16 -0.42
CA LEU A 13 -11.93 -15.79 -0.55
C LEU A 13 -10.44 -15.77 -0.21
N LYS A 14 -9.62 -15.41 -1.20
CA LYS A 14 -8.21 -15.11 -0.99
C LYS A 14 -8.07 -14.16 0.21
N ARG A 15 -7.12 -14.42 1.12
CA ARG A 15 -6.77 -13.55 2.26
C ARG A 15 -6.70 -12.07 1.88
N GLU A 16 -6.24 -11.81 0.65
CA GLU A 16 -6.16 -10.51 -0.02
C GLU A 16 -7.47 -9.71 -0.06
N HIS A 17 -8.63 -10.37 -0.18
CA HIS A 17 -9.93 -9.70 -0.22
C HIS A 17 -10.50 -9.44 1.19
N PHE A 18 -10.07 -10.22 2.19
CA PHE A 18 -10.55 -10.10 3.55
C PHE A 18 -9.87 -8.95 4.29
N THR A 19 -8.56 -8.79 4.13
CA THR A 19 -7.81 -7.61 4.59
C THR A 19 -8.27 -6.33 3.90
N LEU A 20 -8.54 -6.38 2.58
CA LEU A 20 -9.18 -5.29 1.84
C LEU A 20 -10.52 -4.91 2.44
N LEU A 21 -11.39 -5.89 2.71
CA LEU A 21 -12.70 -5.64 3.29
C LEU A 21 -12.60 -5.10 4.71
N VAL A 22 -11.69 -5.63 5.54
CA VAL A 22 -11.52 -5.17 6.93
C VAL A 22 -10.94 -3.76 6.99
N SER A 23 -10.00 -3.40 6.11
CA SER A 23 -9.40 -2.06 6.10
C SER A 23 -10.34 -1.01 5.48
N ILE A 24 -11.09 -1.37 4.44
CA ILE A 24 -12.16 -0.55 3.88
C ILE A 24 -13.28 -0.37 4.92
N LEU A 25 -13.70 -1.43 5.61
CA LEU A 25 -14.71 -1.36 6.66
C LEU A 25 -14.24 -0.49 7.83
N ALA A 26 -12.96 -0.57 8.21
CA ALA A 26 -12.39 0.27 9.27
C ALA A 26 -12.31 1.75 8.85
N ALA A 27 -11.96 2.05 7.59
CA ALA A 27 -11.96 3.41 7.08
C ALA A 27 -13.37 3.97 6.91
N VAL A 28 -14.33 3.16 6.42
CA VAL A 28 -15.74 3.53 6.38
C VAL A 28 -16.27 3.72 7.81
N ALA A 29 -15.90 2.87 8.77
CA ALA A 29 -16.30 3.03 10.15
C ALA A 29 -15.73 4.31 10.78
N LEU A 30 -14.47 4.68 10.50
CA LEU A 30 -13.89 5.95 10.95
C LEU A 30 -14.56 7.16 10.29
N ILE A 31 -14.87 7.10 8.99
CA ILE A 31 -15.61 8.14 8.28
C ILE A 31 -17.02 8.27 8.86
N VAL A 32 -17.71 7.15 9.12
CA VAL A 32 -19.05 7.11 9.72
C VAL A 32 -19.03 7.60 11.16
N ILE A 33 -18.03 7.24 11.97
CA ILE A 33 -17.85 7.73 13.34
C ILE A 33 -17.57 9.24 13.34
N SER A 34 -16.77 9.74 12.39
CA SER A 34 -16.49 11.17 12.26
C SER A 34 -17.73 11.96 11.83
N ILE A 35 -18.51 11.44 10.87
CA ILE A 35 -19.79 12.04 10.44
C ILE A 35 -20.85 11.95 11.56
N LEU A 36 -20.89 10.87 12.32
CA LEU A 36 -21.84 10.66 13.42
C LEU A 36 -21.50 11.52 14.64
N SER A 37 -20.22 11.69 14.97
CA SER A 37 -19.77 12.63 16.01
C SER A 37 -20.09 14.09 15.63
N ALA A 38 -19.95 14.46 14.35
CA ALA A 38 -20.40 15.77 13.86
C ALA A 38 -21.93 15.94 13.87
N GLY A 39 -22.69 14.83 13.84
CA GLY A 39 -24.14 14.81 13.93
C GLY A 39 -24.69 14.87 15.36
N LEU A 40 -23.97 14.33 16.35
CA LEU A 40 -24.42 14.29 17.74
C LEU A 40 -24.34 15.65 18.46
N GLU A 41 -23.42 16.53 18.05
CA GLU A 41 -23.26 17.85 18.68
C GLU A 41 -24.41 18.83 18.32
N ASN A 42 -25.14 18.56 17.23
CA ASN A 42 -26.26 19.39 16.78
C ASN A 42 -27.61 19.05 17.42
N GLN A 43 -27.72 18.05 18.31
CA GLN A 43 -29.03 17.62 18.84
C GLN A 43 -29.12 17.43 20.35
N ALA A 44 -28.05 17.71 21.12
CA ALA A 44 -28.04 17.55 22.57
C ALA A 44 -27.99 18.88 23.32
N THR A 45 -29.01 19.74 23.20
CA THR A 45 -29.41 20.68 24.27
C THR A 45 -30.87 21.12 24.13
N PRO A 46 -31.87 20.31 24.55
CA PRO A 46 -33.18 20.84 24.86
C PRO A 46 -33.20 21.31 26.32
N GLY A 47 -33.25 22.63 26.51
CA GLY A 47 -33.85 23.32 27.66
C GLY A 47 -33.32 23.03 29.06
N LYS A 48 -32.61 23.99 29.65
CA LYS A 48 -32.73 24.26 31.10
C LYS A 48 -32.89 25.76 31.36
N ILE A 49 -34.14 26.09 31.65
CA ILE A 49 -34.63 27.31 32.28
C ILE A 49 -34.11 27.27 33.72
N GLY A 50 -33.41 28.30 34.17
CA GLY A 50 -32.89 28.43 35.54
C GLY A 50 -32.83 29.90 35.93
N TYR A 51 -33.82 30.32 36.71
CA TYR A 51 -34.06 31.67 37.22
C TYR A 51 -33.26 31.91 38.51
N THR A 52 -32.63 33.09 38.66
CA THR A 52 -32.49 33.81 39.95
C THR A 52 -32.25 35.32 39.68
N PRO A 53 -32.70 36.22 40.58
CA PRO A 53 -33.23 37.54 40.21
C PRO A 53 -32.29 38.74 40.39
N ASP A 54 -32.72 39.84 39.75
CA ASP A 54 -32.35 41.28 39.78
C ASP A 54 -31.28 41.81 40.75
N GLU A 55 -30.40 42.68 40.22
CA GLU A 55 -30.35 44.12 40.54
C GLU A 55 -29.34 44.89 39.63
N GLY A 56 -29.75 46.01 39.05
CA GLY A 56 -28.91 47.23 38.95
C GLY A 56 -28.07 47.53 37.68
N SER A 57 -28.72 48.12 36.68
CA SER A 57 -28.28 49.30 35.88
C SER A 57 -27.03 49.29 34.95
N THR A 58 -27.33 49.70 33.70
CA THR A 58 -26.63 50.65 32.80
C THR A 58 -25.54 50.20 31.81
N THR A 59 -25.99 50.21 30.53
CA THR A 59 -25.37 50.87 29.36
C THR A 59 -24.26 50.16 28.58
N GLY A 60 -24.65 49.69 27.38
CA GLY A 60 -23.95 50.05 26.14
C GLY A 60 -23.05 48.99 25.50
N GLY A 61 -23.46 48.53 24.32
CA GLY A 61 -22.55 48.35 23.18
C GLY A 61 -22.02 46.94 22.89
N ASN A 62 -22.34 46.50 21.67
CA ASN A 62 -21.65 45.53 20.81
C ASN A 62 -22.07 44.05 20.89
N LEU A 63 -22.83 43.69 19.86
CA LEU A 63 -23.22 42.34 19.49
C LEU A 63 -21.99 41.48 19.16
N THR A 64 -21.92 40.33 19.80
CA THR A 64 -21.00 39.22 19.57
C THR A 64 -21.36 38.53 18.25
N VAL A 65 -20.78 38.98 17.12
CA VAL A 65 -20.84 38.27 15.82
C VAL A 65 -19.56 37.46 15.55
N ASN A 66 -18.56 37.52 16.44
CA ASN A 66 -17.24 36.89 16.20
C ASN A 66 -17.05 35.48 16.78
N GLN A 67 -18.06 34.87 17.42
CA GLN A 67 -17.89 33.54 18.03
C GLN A 67 -18.33 32.37 17.12
N ALA A 68 -19.24 32.58 16.16
CA ALA A 68 -19.74 31.49 15.31
C ALA A 68 -18.80 31.10 14.15
N GLN A 69 -17.84 31.95 13.76
CA GLN A 69 -16.89 31.66 12.66
C GLN A 69 -15.63 30.92 13.12
N GLY A 70 -15.33 30.87 14.43
CA GLY A 70 -14.19 30.13 14.97
C GLY A 70 -14.45 28.62 15.04
N GLU A 71 -15.65 28.22 15.48
CA GLU A 71 -15.98 26.82 15.77
C GLU A 71 -16.18 25.96 14.51
N ALA A 72 -16.69 26.56 13.42
CA ALA A 72 -16.88 25.87 12.14
C ALA A 72 -15.58 25.63 11.35
N GLN A 73 -14.54 26.43 11.61
CA GLN A 73 -13.22 26.29 10.98
C GLN A 73 -12.36 25.25 11.73
N GLU A 74 -12.50 25.18 13.05
CA GLU A 74 -11.82 24.19 13.89
C GLU A 74 -12.35 22.76 13.63
N THR A 75 -13.67 22.60 13.48
CA THR A 75 -14.28 21.30 13.14
C THR A 75 -13.93 20.81 11.72
N ARG A 76 -13.75 21.70 10.74
CA ARG A 76 -13.34 21.30 9.37
C ARG A 76 -11.88 20.86 9.27
N ASN A 77 -10.97 21.54 9.97
CA ASN A 77 -9.56 21.12 10.03
C ASN A 77 -9.40 19.75 10.69
N ASN A 78 -10.24 19.44 11.69
CA ASN A 78 -10.31 18.12 12.29
C ASN A 78 -10.88 17.07 11.31
N LEU A 79 -11.89 17.42 10.51
CA LEU A 79 -12.49 16.51 9.53
C LEU A 79 -11.50 16.09 8.42
N ASP A 80 -10.76 17.05 7.85
CA ASP A 80 -9.80 16.77 6.76
C ASP A 80 -8.64 15.88 7.24
N GLN A 81 -8.13 16.15 8.45
CA GLN A 81 -7.14 15.29 9.10
C GLN A 81 -7.68 13.87 9.33
N VAL A 82 -8.92 13.75 9.83
CA VAL A 82 -9.55 12.44 10.07
C VAL A 82 -9.77 11.66 8.77
N ILE A 83 -10.13 12.32 7.66
CA ILE A 83 -10.28 11.68 6.35
C ILE A 83 -8.95 11.11 5.87
N ILE A 84 -7.86 11.87 5.99
CA ILE A 84 -6.53 11.41 5.57
C ILE A 84 -6.01 10.29 6.47
N PHE A 85 -6.26 10.36 7.79
CA PHE A 85 -5.97 9.25 8.69
C PHE A 85 -6.78 7.99 8.32
N ALA A 86 -8.06 8.13 7.95
CA ALA A 86 -8.87 7.00 7.50
C ALA A 86 -8.31 6.36 6.22
N VAL A 87 -7.87 7.19 5.26
CA VAL A 87 -7.23 6.72 4.02
C VAL A 87 -5.90 6.01 4.31
N LEU A 88 -5.07 6.58 5.18
CA LEU A 88 -3.77 6.01 5.55
C LEU A 88 -3.94 4.66 6.29
N ILE A 89 -4.88 4.58 7.23
CA ILE A 89 -5.23 3.34 7.94
C ILE A 89 -5.82 2.28 6.99
N ALA A 90 -6.56 2.66 5.94
CA ALA A 90 -7.05 1.71 4.93
C ALA A 90 -5.92 1.12 4.07
N ILE A 91 -4.95 1.95 3.67
CA ILE A 91 -3.91 1.57 2.70
C ILE A 91 -2.80 0.75 3.35
N ILE A 92 -2.40 1.07 4.59
CA ILE A 92 -1.30 0.39 5.30
C ILE A 92 -1.43 -1.14 5.35
N PRO A 93 -2.53 -1.73 5.86
CA PRO A 93 -2.62 -3.19 6.00
C PRO A 93 -2.59 -3.91 4.66
N TYR A 94 -3.22 -3.32 3.64
CA TYR A 94 -3.23 -3.87 2.29
C TYR A 94 -1.83 -3.77 1.64
N SER A 95 -1.13 -2.64 1.83
CA SER A 95 0.25 -2.48 1.37
C SER A 95 1.19 -3.54 1.97
N ILE A 96 1.02 -3.86 3.24
CA ILE A 96 1.82 -4.87 3.93
C ILE A 96 1.58 -6.25 3.32
N GLU A 97 0.33 -6.65 3.10
CA GLU A 97 0.03 -7.96 2.53
C GLU A 97 0.59 -8.13 1.11
N VAL A 98 0.43 -7.11 0.26
CA VAL A 98 0.98 -7.16 -1.11
C VAL A 98 2.50 -7.31 -1.08
N TYR A 99 3.17 -6.64 -0.15
CA TYR A 99 4.62 -6.78 0.03
C TYR A 99 5.02 -8.19 0.49
N LEU A 100 4.34 -8.75 1.49
CA LEU A 100 4.62 -10.10 1.97
C LEU A 100 4.33 -11.17 0.90
N ALA A 101 3.23 -11.01 0.15
CA ALA A 101 2.88 -11.92 -0.93
C ALA A 101 3.96 -11.94 -2.01
N ASN A 102 4.43 -10.77 -2.44
CA ASN A 102 5.49 -10.68 -3.44
C ASN A 102 6.80 -11.32 -2.98
N LYS A 103 7.21 -11.02 -1.74
CA LYS A 103 8.42 -11.60 -1.15
C LYS A 103 8.33 -13.13 -1.06
N ARG A 104 7.14 -13.66 -0.76
CA ARG A 104 6.90 -15.10 -0.71
C ARG A 104 6.97 -15.74 -2.09
N THR A 105 6.33 -15.15 -3.10
CA THR A 105 6.39 -15.65 -4.49
C THR A 105 7.83 -15.68 -5.00
N ARG A 106 8.60 -14.64 -4.74
CA ARG A 106 10.01 -14.56 -5.15
C ARG A 106 10.88 -15.63 -4.50
N ARG A 107 10.65 -15.91 -3.21
CA ARG A 107 11.31 -17.05 -2.53
C ARG A 107 10.95 -18.39 -3.16
N TYR A 108 9.70 -18.59 -3.57
CA TYR A 108 9.31 -19.79 -4.30
C TYR A 108 10.01 -19.91 -5.64
N GLU A 109 10.18 -18.82 -6.38
CA GLU A 109 10.87 -18.84 -7.66
C GLU A 109 12.36 -19.19 -7.51
N GLU A 110 13.02 -18.60 -6.50
CA GLU A 110 14.43 -18.89 -6.17
C GLU A 110 14.64 -20.34 -5.73
N GLU A 111 13.78 -20.87 -4.86
CA GLU A 111 13.86 -22.27 -4.43
C GLU A 111 13.43 -23.25 -5.53
N PHE A 112 12.54 -22.85 -6.44
CA PHE A 112 12.14 -23.67 -7.57
C PHE A 112 13.30 -23.89 -8.56
N VAL A 113 14.19 -22.91 -8.73
CA VAL A 113 15.47 -23.12 -9.45
C VAL A 113 16.27 -24.23 -8.78
N GLY A 114 16.41 -24.18 -7.45
CA GLY A 114 17.13 -25.21 -6.69
C GLY A 114 16.52 -26.60 -6.85
N PHE A 115 15.19 -26.70 -6.78
CA PHE A 115 14.46 -27.93 -7.04
C PHE A 115 14.74 -28.50 -8.43
N LEU A 116 14.76 -27.68 -9.49
CA LEU A 116 15.06 -28.14 -10.84
C LEU A 116 16.52 -28.63 -10.97
N TYR A 117 17.48 -27.99 -10.29
CA TYR A 117 18.86 -28.47 -10.25
C TYR A 117 18.97 -29.84 -9.60
N GLU A 118 18.39 -30.02 -8.41
CA GLU A 118 18.41 -31.31 -7.70
C GLU A 118 17.69 -32.40 -8.47
N LEU A 119 16.55 -32.07 -9.08
CA LEU A 119 15.83 -32.98 -9.96
C LEU A 119 16.71 -33.43 -11.13
N SER A 120 17.45 -32.49 -11.75
CA SER A 120 18.36 -32.85 -12.83
C SER A 120 19.53 -33.74 -12.36
N GLU A 121 20.06 -33.49 -11.17
CA GLU A 121 21.18 -34.26 -10.60
C GLU A 121 20.78 -35.70 -10.25
N LEU A 122 19.61 -35.88 -9.63
CA LEU A 122 19.07 -37.20 -9.32
C LEU A 122 18.73 -38.00 -10.59
N LEU A 123 18.12 -37.34 -11.59
CA LEU A 123 17.88 -37.96 -12.89
C LEU A 123 19.19 -38.36 -13.58
N ARG A 124 20.25 -37.55 -13.45
CA ARG A 124 21.59 -37.89 -13.96
C ARG A 124 22.18 -39.09 -13.24
N GLY A 125 21.87 -39.26 -11.96
CA GLY A 125 22.19 -40.44 -11.15
C GLY A 125 21.41 -41.70 -11.55
N GLY A 126 20.48 -41.61 -12.49
CA GLY A 126 19.67 -42.73 -12.98
C GLY A 126 18.40 -42.97 -12.18
N LEU A 127 18.05 -42.07 -11.26
CA LEU A 127 16.79 -42.16 -10.50
C LEU A 127 15.61 -41.86 -11.43
N ASP A 128 14.48 -42.52 -11.23
CA ASP A 128 13.28 -42.24 -12.00
C ASP A 128 12.67 -40.87 -11.62
N PRO A 129 11.97 -40.15 -12.52
CA PRO A 129 11.44 -38.81 -12.22
C PRO A 129 10.53 -38.71 -11.00
N LEU A 130 9.76 -39.77 -10.72
CA LEU A 130 8.86 -39.82 -9.57
C LEU A 130 9.64 -40.12 -8.28
N GLY A 131 10.63 -41.02 -8.36
CA GLY A 131 11.60 -41.32 -7.30
C GLY A 131 12.44 -40.10 -6.94
N ALA A 132 12.89 -39.32 -7.92
CA ALA A 132 13.64 -38.10 -7.70
C ALA A 132 12.85 -37.05 -6.91
N ILE A 133 11.57 -36.82 -7.26
CA ILE A 133 10.73 -35.90 -6.47
C ILE A 133 10.52 -36.42 -5.05
N LYS A 134 10.35 -37.74 -4.85
CA LYS A 134 10.23 -38.34 -3.52
C LYS A 134 11.50 -38.16 -2.68
N GLU A 135 12.66 -38.33 -3.30
CA GLU A 135 13.96 -38.16 -2.65
C GLU A 135 14.18 -36.70 -2.23
N ILE A 136 13.90 -35.73 -3.11
CA ILE A 136 13.99 -34.29 -2.81
C ILE A 136 13.02 -33.87 -1.71
N ALA A 137 11.82 -34.47 -1.68
CA ALA A 137 10.84 -34.21 -0.64
C ALA A 137 11.18 -34.85 0.72
N SER A 138 12.14 -35.78 0.75
CA SER A 138 12.50 -36.49 1.95
C SER A 138 13.29 -35.57 2.90
N PRO A 139 13.00 -35.61 4.21
CA PRO A 139 13.73 -34.80 5.21
C PRO A 139 15.18 -35.26 5.41
N ALA A 140 15.60 -36.37 4.79
CA ALA A 140 16.95 -36.91 4.87
C ALA A 140 17.91 -36.24 3.87
N LEU A 141 17.39 -35.63 2.81
CA LEU A 141 18.20 -34.87 1.88
C LEU A 141 18.44 -33.47 2.49
N GLU A 142 19.59 -33.28 3.12
CA GLU A 142 20.16 -31.94 3.33
C GLU A 142 20.52 -31.37 1.95
N SER A 143 19.53 -30.81 1.28
CA SER A 143 19.73 -30.00 0.09
C SER A 143 20.75 -28.89 0.40
N GLU A 144 21.86 -28.85 -0.33
CA GLU A 144 22.80 -27.71 -0.27
C GLU A 144 22.09 -26.39 -0.63
N ARG A 145 20.99 -26.46 -1.39
CA ARG A 145 20.17 -25.32 -1.82
C ARG A 145 18.89 -25.22 -1.00
N SER A 146 18.97 -24.72 0.23
CA SER A 146 17.85 -24.42 1.15
C SER A 146 16.42 -24.37 0.53
N LEU A 147 15.74 -25.52 0.36
CA LEU A 147 14.37 -25.64 -0.20
C LEU A 147 13.27 -25.44 0.85
N HIS A 148 13.51 -24.59 1.83
CA HIS A 148 12.72 -24.52 3.05
C HIS A 148 11.26 -24.06 2.80
N ALA A 149 11.05 -23.06 1.94
CA ALA A 149 9.72 -22.59 1.58
C ALA A 149 8.97 -23.59 0.68
N LEU A 150 9.69 -24.33 -0.16
CA LEU A 150 9.14 -25.30 -1.12
C LEU A 150 8.84 -26.66 -0.50
N THR A 151 9.53 -27.01 0.60
CA THR A 151 9.36 -28.26 1.38
C THR A 151 7.90 -28.69 1.60
N PRO A 152 6.97 -27.86 2.11
CA PRO A 152 5.58 -28.27 2.33
C PRO A 152 4.81 -28.56 1.03
N HIS A 153 5.25 -28.01 -0.10
CA HIS A 153 4.68 -28.29 -1.42
C HIS A 153 5.28 -29.57 -2.01
N LEU A 154 6.59 -29.80 -1.81
CA LEU A 154 7.28 -31.03 -2.21
C LEU A 154 6.77 -32.26 -1.45
N GLN A 155 6.52 -32.15 -0.14
CA GLN A 155 5.94 -33.24 0.64
C GLN A 155 4.53 -33.63 0.14
N LYS A 156 3.72 -32.65 -0.28
CA LYS A 156 2.42 -32.92 -0.90
C LYS A 156 2.58 -33.59 -2.27
N ALA A 157 3.55 -33.14 -3.07
CA ALA A 157 3.88 -33.77 -4.35
C ALA A 157 4.32 -35.24 -4.14
N ALA A 158 5.21 -35.51 -3.18
CA ALA A 158 5.63 -36.87 -2.84
C ALA A 158 4.47 -37.76 -2.35
N ALA A 159 3.53 -37.20 -1.58
CA ALA A 159 2.33 -37.91 -1.17
C ALA A 159 1.44 -38.28 -2.39
N GLN A 160 1.25 -37.37 -3.34
CA GLN A 160 0.52 -37.62 -4.59
C GLN A 160 1.20 -38.73 -5.41
N ILE A 161 2.53 -38.72 -5.50
CA ILE A 161 3.28 -39.80 -6.16
C ILE A 161 3.06 -41.13 -5.43
N GLY A 162 3.01 -41.13 -4.09
CA GLY A 162 2.66 -42.30 -3.30
C GLY A 162 1.27 -42.87 -3.61
N TRP A 163 0.37 -42.05 -4.14
CA TRP A 163 -1.01 -42.42 -4.48
C TRP A 163 -1.17 -42.78 -5.97
N GLY A 164 -0.06 -42.89 -6.72
CA GLY A 164 -0.07 -43.29 -8.12
C GLY A 164 -0.42 -42.16 -9.11
N VAL A 165 -0.32 -40.90 -8.69
CA VAL A 165 -0.50 -39.75 -9.59
C VAL A 165 0.68 -39.65 -10.57
N SER A 166 0.39 -39.29 -11.82
CA SER A 166 1.39 -39.13 -12.90
C SER A 166 2.39 -37.99 -12.60
N PHE A 167 3.58 -38.06 -13.21
CA PHE A 167 4.60 -37.02 -13.03
C PHE A 167 4.11 -35.65 -13.52
N GLU A 168 3.39 -35.66 -14.64
CA GLU A 168 2.80 -34.49 -15.29
C GLU A 168 1.84 -33.77 -14.34
N ASP A 169 0.94 -34.53 -13.71
CA ASP A 169 -0.09 -33.98 -12.84
C ASP A 169 0.50 -33.49 -11.52
N VAL A 170 1.53 -34.18 -11.00
CA VAL A 170 2.25 -33.77 -9.78
C VAL A 170 2.96 -32.43 -9.99
N ILE A 171 3.73 -32.30 -11.08
CA ILE A 171 4.44 -31.05 -11.40
C ILE A 171 3.44 -29.92 -11.65
N SER A 172 2.36 -30.17 -12.40
CA SER A 172 1.32 -29.16 -12.67
C SER A 172 0.63 -28.70 -11.38
N THR A 173 0.21 -29.63 -10.52
CA THR A 173 -0.48 -29.32 -9.25
C THR A 173 0.45 -28.59 -8.28
N MET A 174 1.73 -28.99 -8.23
CA MET A 174 2.74 -28.30 -7.43
C MET A 174 2.93 -26.86 -7.91
N ALA A 175 3.06 -26.64 -9.22
CA ALA A 175 3.22 -25.31 -9.81
C ALA A 175 2.03 -24.39 -9.54
N GLU A 176 0.81 -24.90 -9.70
CA GLU A 176 -0.43 -24.16 -9.39
C GLU A 176 -0.48 -23.73 -7.91
N SER A 177 -0.02 -24.60 -7.01
CA SER A 177 -0.02 -24.32 -5.57
C SER A 177 0.94 -23.17 -5.17
N LEU A 178 1.95 -22.89 -5.98
CA LEU A 178 2.97 -21.86 -5.74
C LEU A 178 2.55 -20.47 -6.25
N LYS A 179 1.53 -20.39 -7.11
CA LYS A 179 0.92 -19.14 -7.61
C LYS A 179 1.92 -18.16 -8.27
N SER A 180 3.04 -18.65 -8.79
CA SER A 180 3.99 -17.86 -9.60
C SER A 180 3.72 -18.09 -11.10
N PRO A 181 3.58 -17.01 -11.90
CA PRO A 181 3.52 -17.12 -13.36
C PRO A 181 4.79 -17.72 -13.97
N LEU A 182 5.97 -17.42 -13.42
CA LEU A 182 7.24 -17.97 -13.89
C LEU A 182 7.29 -19.48 -13.64
N ILE A 183 7.04 -19.93 -12.40
CA ILE A 183 7.04 -21.36 -12.06
C ILE A 183 6.03 -22.12 -12.91
N SER A 184 4.82 -21.56 -13.09
CA SER A 184 3.77 -22.18 -13.91
C SER A 184 4.22 -22.36 -15.37
N LYS A 185 4.90 -21.36 -15.94
CA LYS A 185 5.46 -21.42 -17.30
C LYS A 185 6.51 -22.54 -17.44
N TYR A 186 7.50 -22.59 -16.55
CA TYR A 186 8.56 -23.61 -16.63
C TYR A 186 8.03 -25.01 -16.33
N SER A 187 7.13 -25.15 -15.36
CA SER A 187 6.46 -26.41 -15.06
C SER A 187 5.65 -26.92 -16.24
N TYR A 188 4.92 -26.04 -16.93
CA TYR A 188 4.19 -26.39 -18.16
C TYR A 188 5.12 -26.88 -19.27
N LEU A 189 6.30 -26.29 -19.45
CA LEU A 189 7.30 -26.75 -20.41
C LEU A 189 7.83 -28.15 -20.05
N ILE A 190 8.10 -28.40 -18.77
CA ILE A 190 8.55 -29.70 -18.27
C ILE A 190 7.47 -30.76 -18.48
N VAL A 191 6.20 -30.44 -18.17
CA VAL A 191 5.06 -31.34 -18.38
C VAL A 191 4.87 -31.67 -19.86
N GLN A 192 5.01 -30.69 -20.76
CA GLN A 192 4.95 -30.95 -22.19
C GLN A 192 6.09 -31.85 -22.66
N ALA A 193 7.32 -31.61 -22.19
CA ALA A 193 8.43 -32.49 -22.48
C ALA A 193 8.17 -33.92 -21.98
N ALA A 194 7.52 -34.07 -20.82
CA ALA A 194 7.22 -35.37 -20.22
C ALA A 194 6.23 -36.16 -21.07
N ARG A 195 5.14 -35.50 -21.49
CA ARG A 195 4.12 -36.08 -22.39
C ARG A 195 4.68 -36.52 -23.74
N LEU A 196 5.72 -35.84 -24.21
CA LEU A 196 6.42 -36.18 -25.45
C LEU A 196 7.48 -37.28 -25.27
N GLY A 197 7.66 -37.81 -24.05
CA GLY A 197 8.73 -38.75 -23.72
C GLY A 197 10.13 -38.13 -23.81
N ALA A 198 10.22 -36.81 -23.86
CA ALA A 198 11.46 -36.06 -24.06
C ALA A 198 12.07 -35.57 -22.74
N VAL A 199 11.48 -35.87 -21.58
CA VAL A 199 12.08 -35.51 -20.28
C VAL A 199 13.43 -36.18 -20.15
N ASN A 200 14.45 -35.35 -20.13
CA ASN A 200 15.82 -35.74 -19.87
C ASN A 200 16.46 -34.72 -18.92
N THR A 201 17.57 -35.12 -18.31
CA THR A 201 18.38 -34.27 -17.43
C THR A 201 18.73 -32.92 -18.08
N ALA A 202 19.06 -32.92 -19.38
CA ALA A 202 19.51 -31.73 -20.08
C ALA A 202 18.42 -30.65 -20.20
N ILE A 203 17.16 -31.04 -20.42
CA ILE A 203 16.03 -30.11 -20.52
C ILE A 203 15.71 -29.50 -19.16
N ILE A 204 15.71 -30.30 -18.09
CA ILE A 204 15.45 -29.80 -16.73
C ILE A 204 16.57 -28.86 -16.29
N LEU A 205 17.83 -29.25 -16.49
CA LEU A 205 18.99 -28.41 -16.19
C LEU A 205 18.96 -27.10 -16.99
N LYS A 206 18.65 -27.18 -18.30
CA LYS A 206 18.54 -26.00 -19.16
C LYS A 206 17.41 -25.07 -18.70
N SER A 207 16.31 -25.64 -18.22
CA SER A 207 15.18 -24.88 -17.67
C SER A 207 15.55 -24.20 -16.35
N ALA A 208 16.34 -24.87 -15.50
CA ALA A 208 16.88 -24.29 -14.27
C ALA A 208 17.79 -23.09 -14.58
N ASP A 209 18.75 -23.25 -15.49
CA ASP A 209 19.65 -22.18 -15.94
C ASP A 209 18.88 -20.99 -16.52
N ASP A 210 17.86 -21.25 -17.34
CA ASP A 210 17.05 -20.21 -17.99
C ASP A 210 16.18 -19.46 -16.97
N LEU A 211 15.58 -20.17 -16.01
CA LEU A 211 14.83 -19.57 -14.92
C LEU A 211 15.76 -18.74 -14.02
N GLU A 212 16.95 -19.25 -13.68
CA GLU A 212 17.92 -18.51 -12.88
C GLU A 212 18.35 -17.22 -13.57
N LYS A 213 18.71 -17.29 -14.86
CA LYS A 213 19.04 -16.11 -15.67
C LYS A 213 17.88 -15.13 -15.75
N THR A 214 16.65 -15.62 -15.86
CA THR A 214 15.46 -14.76 -15.86
C THR A 214 15.33 -14.02 -14.52
N LEU A 215 15.51 -14.71 -13.39
CA LEU A 215 15.48 -14.08 -12.06
C LEU A 215 16.64 -13.09 -11.86
N GLN A 216 17.84 -13.39 -12.39
CA GLN A 216 18.97 -12.47 -12.37
C GLN A 216 18.67 -11.21 -13.20
N LEU A 217 18.13 -11.36 -14.41
CA LEU A 217 17.71 -10.23 -15.24
C LEU A 217 16.62 -9.39 -14.57
N GLU A 218 15.63 -10.01 -13.92
CA GLU A 218 14.62 -9.27 -13.16
C GLU A 218 15.23 -8.51 -11.98
N ARG A 219 16.17 -9.12 -11.24
CA ARG A 219 16.92 -8.47 -10.16
C ARG A 219 17.73 -7.27 -10.66
N GLU A 220 18.42 -7.40 -11.79
CA GLU A 220 19.18 -6.32 -12.41
C GLU A 220 18.27 -5.18 -12.86
N LYS A 221 17.14 -5.51 -13.50
CA LYS A 221 16.14 -4.51 -13.90
C LYS A 221 15.55 -3.77 -12.70
N GLU A 222 15.16 -4.49 -11.65
CA GLU A 222 14.69 -3.86 -10.40
C GLU A 222 15.77 -2.98 -9.77
N ALA A 223 17.04 -3.41 -9.77
CA ALA A 223 18.14 -2.63 -9.23
C ALA A 223 18.38 -1.34 -10.02
N GLY A 224 18.34 -1.39 -11.35
CA GLY A 224 18.42 -0.19 -12.20
C GLY A 224 17.22 0.74 -12.02
N LEU A 225 16.01 0.19 -11.84
CA LEU A 225 14.80 0.99 -11.65
C LEU A 225 14.69 1.63 -10.26
N LYS A 226 15.41 1.11 -9.25
CA LYS A 226 15.51 1.74 -7.92
C LYS A 226 16.15 3.13 -7.97
N GLU A 227 17.02 3.42 -8.94
CA GLU A 227 17.60 4.76 -9.08
C GLU A 227 16.52 5.80 -9.39
N TYR A 228 15.56 5.46 -10.26
CA TYR A 228 14.43 6.34 -10.58
C TYR A 228 13.52 6.57 -9.37
N LEU A 229 13.46 5.62 -8.43
CA LEU A 229 12.73 5.80 -7.18
C LEU A 229 13.31 6.95 -6.35
N PHE A 230 14.64 7.10 -6.33
CA PHE A 230 15.29 8.21 -5.64
C PHE A 230 14.87 9.57 -6.24
N ILE A 231 14.78 9.66 -7.57
CA ILE A 231 14.35 10.88 -8.26
C ILE A 231 12.92 11.26 -7.87
N ILE A 232 11.99 10.30 -7.81
CA ILE A 232 10.60 10.56 -7.42
C ILE A 232 10.51 11.04 -5.96
N TYR A 233 11.31 10.45 -5.07
CA TYR A 233 11.36 10.88 -3.66
C TYR A 233 11.95 12.29 -3.51
N ALA A 234 13.00 12.60 -4.28
CA ALA A 234 13.59 13.93 -4.32
C ALA A 234 12.58 14.97 -4.85
N ALA A 235 11.80 14.64 -5.89
CA ALA A 235 10.76 15.52 -6.41
C ALA A 235 9.68 15.84 -5.36
N GLN A 236 9.24 14.83 -4.58
CA GLN A 236 8.32 15.07 -3.47
C GLN A 236 8.93 15.97 -2.40
N PHE A 237 10.22 15.80 -2.08
CA PHE A 237 10.91 16.65 -1.11
C PHE A 237 11.02 18.10 -1.60
N ILE A 238 11.34 18.30 -2.88
CA ILE A 238 11.39 19.62 -3.51
C ILE A 238 9.99 20.27 -3.47
N LEU A 239 8.92 19.52 -3.74
CA LEU A 239 7.56 20.03 -3.68
C LEU A 239 7.19 20.50 -2.26
N ILE A 240 7.54 19.72 -1.24
CA ILE A 240 7.37 20.12 0.16
C ILE A 240 8.17 21.40 0.45
N GLY A 241 9.42 21.48 0.00
CA GLY A 241 10.27 22.66 0.16
C GLY A 241 9.72 23.91 -0.55
N LEU A 242 9.15 23.74 -1.75
CA LEU A 242 8.53 24.83 -2.50
C LEU A 242 7.30 25.37 -1.77
N ILE A 243 6.45 24.48 -1.24
CA ILE A 243 5.26 24.87 -0.48
C ILE A 243 5.65 25.55 0.84
N TYR A 244 6.72 25.08 1.49
CA TYR A 244 7.29 25.74 2.65
C TYR A 244 7.72 27.17 2.33
N LEU A 245 8.50 27.36 1.25
CA LEU A 245 8.95 28.68 0.79
C LEU A 245 7.76 29.59 0.43
N LEU A 246 6.76 29.04 -0.24
CA LEU A 246 5.55 29.76 -0.62
C LEU A 246 4.80 30.27 0.61
N ASN A 247 4.73 29.49 1.68
CA ASN A 247 4.09 29.92 2.91
C ASN A 247 4.91 30.89 3.75
N SER A 248 6.23 30.70 3.83
CA SER A 248 7.08 31.59 4.63
C SER A 248 7.24 32.96 4.01
N THR A 249 7.22 33.04 2.67
CA THR A 249 7.61 34.26 1.95
C THR A 249 6.46 34.86 1.16
N MET A 250 5.73 34.05 0.36
CA MET A 250 4.70 34.60 -0.53
C MET A 250 3.43 34.98 0.23
N LEU A 251 2.94 34.15 1.15
CA LEU A 251 1.70 34.47 1.90
C LEU A 251 1.81 35.76 2.74
N PRO A 252 2.89 35.99 3.52
CA PRO A 252 3.10 37.27 4.21
C PRO A 252 3.26 38.45 3.26
N SER A 253 3.99 38.26 2.14
CA SER A 253 4.18 39.33 1.15
C SER A 253 2.86 39.75 0.48
N ILE A 254 1.97 38.80 0.21
CA ILE A 254 0.62 39.09 -0.31
C ILE A 254 -0.20 39.83 0.75
N LEU A 255 -0.10 39.42 2.02
CA LEU A 255 -0.81 40.09 3.11
C LEU A 255 -0.32 41.52 3.34
N ASP A 256 1.00 41.76 3.28
CA ASP A 256 1.59 43.09 3.45
C ASP A 256 1.30 43.99 2.25
N MET A 257 1.33 43.44 1.03
CA MET A 257 0.87 44.14 -0.17
C MET A 257 -0.63 44.48 -0.09
N MET A 258 -1.46 43.59 0.46
CA MET A 258 -2.90 43.81 0.66
C MET A 258 -3.16 44.91 1.69
N LYS A 259 -2.42 44.94 2.81
CA LYS A 259 -2.49 46.02 3.80
C LYS A 259 -2.05 47.38 3.24
N LEU A 260 -1.01 47.39 2.42
CA LEU A 260 -0.53 48.61 1.75
C LEU A 260 -1.50 49.10 0.65
N SER A 261 -2.31 48.19 0.11
CA SER A 261 -3.30 48.43 -0.95
C SER A 261 -4.67 48.91 -0.46
N GLU A 262 -4.87 49.18 0.84
CA GLU A 262 -6.14 49.73 1.35
C GLU A 262 -6.56 51.07 0.68
N GLY A 263 -5.67 51.71 -0.09
CA GLY A 263 -5.96 52.91 -0.90
C GLY A 263 -6.10 52.70 -2.42
N GLY A 264 -5.99 51.49 -2.97
CA GLY A 264 -5.88 51.28 -4.43
C GLY A 264 -6.69 50.11 -4.99
N ASN A 265 -7.64 50.41 -5.89
CA ASN A 265 -8.54 49.50 -6.62
C ASN A 265 -7.86 48.50 -7.58
N ALA A 266 -6.52 48.36 -7.55
CA ALA A 266 -5.79 47.53 -8.51
C ALA A 266 -5.95 46.02 -8.25
N MET A 267 -6.17 45.62 -6.99
CA MET A 267 -6.27 44.19 -6.62
C MET A 267 -7.65 43.58 -6.90
N THR A 268 -8.71 44.41 -6.87
CA THR A 268 -10.09 44.01 -7.20
C THR A 268 -10.27 43.63 -8.67
N ASP A 269 -9.45 44.19 -9.57
CA ASP A 269 -9.50 43.92 -11.01
C ASP A 269 -8.87 42.56 -11.38
N LEU A 270 -8.01 42.03 -10.51
CA LEU A 270 -7.42 40.68 -10.62
C LEU A 270 -8.31 39.57 -10.02
N GLY A 271 -9.55 39.89 -9.62
CA GLY A 271 -10.51 38.93 -9.06
C GLY A 271 -10.26 38.54 -7.60
N PHE A 272 -9.28 39.16 -6.93
CA PHE A 272 -9.04 38.96 -5.51
C PHE A 272 -9.91 39.92 -4.68
N SER A 273 -11.13 39.49 -4.37
CA SER A 273 -12.04 40.25 -3.51
C SER A 273 -11.57 40.22 -2.05
N MET A 274 -11.46 41.41 -1.46
CA MET A 274 -10.88 41.70 -0.14
C MET A 274 -11.64 41.04 1.05
N SER A 275 -12.84 40.52 0.84
CA SER A 275 -13.75 40.19 1.95
C SER A 275 -13.65 38.78 2.54
N SER A 276 -12.77 37.88 2.08
CA SER A 276 -12.75 36.51 2.64
C SER A 276 -11.47 35.70 2.46
N MET A 277 -10.33 36.31 2.15
CA MET A 277 -9.09 35.53 2.01
C MET A 277 -8.56 35.11 3.37
N ASN A 278 -9.03 33.95 3.84
CA ASN A 278 -8.59 33.35 5.08
C ASN A 278 -7.32 32.54 4.79
N ILE A 279 -6.17 32.98 5.31
CA ILE A 279 -4.86 32.32 5.13
C ILE A 279 -4.93 30.82 5.46
N THR A 280 -5.79 30.46 6.41
CA THR A 280 -6.08 29.08 6.80
C THR A 280 -6.62 28.23 5.65
N GLN A 281 -7.45 28.77 4.75
CA GLN A 281 -7.96 28.02 3.59
C GLN A 281 -6.86 27.71 2.56
N PHE A 282 -5.92 28.65 2.35
CA PHE A 282 -4.75 28.41 1.49
C PHE A 282 -3.85 27.32 2.08
N ARG A 283 -3.61 27.37 3.39
CA ARG A 283 -2.84 26.35 4.13
C ARG A 283 -3.47 24.95 3.98
N THR A 284 -4.79 24.84 4.15
CA THR A 284 -5.52 23.59 3.93
C THR A 284 -5.47 23.14 2.48
N GLY A 285 -5.55 24.05 1.50
CA GLY A 285 -5.40 23.72 0.08
C GLY A 285 -4.03 23.10 -0.26
N PHE A 286 -2.94 23.68 0.25
CA PHE A 286 -1.60 23.12 0.04
C PHE A 286 -1.43 21.75 0.66
N PHE A 287 -2.02 21.51 1.83
CA PHE A 287 -2.02 20.19 2.45
C PHE A 287 -2.66 19.13 1.56
N HIS A 288 -3.83 19.42 0.97
CA HIS A 288 -4.49 18.51 0.02
C HIS A 288 -3.61 18.20 -1.19
N VAL A 289 -2.94 19.22 -1.75
CA VAL A 289 -2.03 19.04 -2.89
C VAL A 289 -0.85 18.14 -2.53
N ILE A 290 -0.23 18.34 -1.36
CA ILE A 290 0.89 17.48 -0.89
C ILE A 290 0.42 16.04 -0.76
N MET A 291 -0.76 15.81 -0.18
CA MET A 291 -1.31 14.49 0.06
C MET A 291 -1.67 13.74 -1.22
N ILE A 292 -2.41 14.40 -2.11
CA ILE A 292 -2.80 13.83 -3.39
C ILE A 292 -1.55 13.54 -4.23
N ASN A 293 -0.58 14.45 -4.24
CA ASN A 293 0.67 14.24 -4.96
C ASN A 293 1.49 13.08 -4.36
N ALA A 294 1.63 13.02 -3.04
CA ALA A 294 2.34 11.93 -2.36
C ALA A 294 1.73 10.56 -2.67
N PHE A 295 0.40 10.48 -2.69
CA PHE A 295 -0.32 9.26 -3.04
C PHE A 295 -0.07 8.87 -4.51
N ALA A 296 -0.27 9.81 -5.44
CA ALA A 296 -0.08 9.56 -6.87
C ALA A 296 1.37 9.21 -7.21
N SER A 297 2.34 10.01 -6.74
CA SER A 297 3.77 9.77 -6.93
C SER A 297 4.22 8.45 -6.33
N GLY A 298 3.64 8.01 -5.21
CA GLY A 298 3.96 6.72 -4.61
C GLY A 298 3.50 5.52 -5.44
N ILE A 299 2.29 5.59 -6.01
CA ILE A 299 1.81 4.56 -6.94
C ILE A 299 2.70 4.51 -8.19
N ILE A 300 3.00 5.67 -8.78
CA ILE A 300 3.89 5.78 -9.94
C ILE A 300 5.27 5.21 -9.62
N ALA A 301 5.83 5.52 -8.44
CA ALA A 301 7.14 5.02 -8.01
C ALA A 301 7.20 3.49 -7.98
N GLY A 302 6.20 2.80 -7.43
CA GLY A 302 6.23 1.33 -7.42
C GLY A 302 5.83 0.69 -8.74
N GLN A 303 5.02 1.34 -9.57
CA GLN A 303 4.80 0.86 -10.94
C GLN A 303 6.09 0.93 -11.75
N LEU A 304 6.89 1.99 -11.56
CA LEU A 304 8.18 2.13 -12.23
C LEU A 304 9.23 1.17 -11.69
N ALA A 305 9.30 0.97 -10.37
CA ALA A 305 10.32 0.11 -9.75
C ALA A 305 10.04 -1.40 -9.87
N GLU A 306 8.78 -1.82 -9.72
CA GLU A 306 8.39 -3.24 -9.59
C GLU A 306 7.41 -3.68 -10.71
N GLY A 307 7.16 -2.83 -11.70
CA GLY A 307 6.36 -3.14 -12.89
C GLY A 307 4.84 -3.25 -12.66
N LYS A 308 4.37 -3.29 -11.41
CA LYS A 308 2.94 -3.37 -11.06
C LYS A 308 2.55 -2.26 -10.10
N ALA A 309 1.46 -1.56 -10.41
CA ALA A 309 0.92 -0.49 -9.56
C ALA A 309 0.60 -0.95 -8.12
N ARG A 310 0.24 -2.24 -7.93
CA ARG A 310 -0.03 -2.80 -6.60
C ARG A 310 1.17 -2.69 -5.65
N HIS A 311 2.39 -2.74 -6.18
CA HIS A 311 3.60 -2.59 -5.40
C HIS A 311 3.92 -1.14 -4.99
N GLY A 312 3.32 -0.16 -5.66
CA GLY A 312 3.48 1.27 -5.34
C GLY A 312 2.79 1.73 -4.07
N LEU A 313 1.87 0.93 -3.52
CA LEU A 313 1.19 1.31 -2.29
C LEU A 313 2.15 1.48 -1.10
N LYS A 314 3.25 0.72 -1.03
CA LYS A 314 4.25 0.89 0.03
C LYS A 314 4.95 2.24 -0.05
N HIS A 315 5.27 2.67 -1.28
CA HIS A 315 5.90 3.95 -1.53
C HIS A 315 4.92 5.10 -1.31
N SER A 316 3.65 4.91 -1.68
CA SER A 316 2.56 5.84 -1.37
C SER A 316 2.40 6.06 0.13
N VAL A 317 2.40 5.01 0.94
CA VAL A 317 2.31 5.15 2.40
C VAL A 317 3.51 5.93 2.94
N ILE A 318 4.73 5.61 2.50
CA ILE A 318 5.94 6.29 2.97
C ILE A 318 5.92 7.79 2.59
N LEU A 319 5.59 8.12 1.34
CA LEU A 319 5.52 9.50 0.88
C LEU A 319 4.37 10.27 1.56
N MET A 320 3.23 9.63 1.81
CA MET A 320 2.12 10.25 2.55
C MET A 320 2.49 10.53 4.01
N ILE A 321 3.20 9.61 4.69
CA ILE A 321 3.70 9.84 6.05
C ILE A 321 4.66 11.03 6.05
N MET A 322 5.59 11.10 5.10
CA MET A 322 6.52 12.25 4.98
C MET A 322 5.79 13.56 4.66
N GLY A 323 4.80 13.53 3.77
CA GLY A 323 3.97 14.70 3.48
C GLY A 323 3.16 15.15 4.70
N TYR A 324 2.71 14.20 5.52
CA TYR A 324 1.90 14.47 6.70
C TYR A 324 2.74 15.11 7.80
N THR A 325 3.93 14.56 8.08
CA THR A 325 4.84 15.15 9.06
C THR A 325 5.28 16.55 8.65
N ALA A 326 5.55 16.77 7.36
CA ALA A 326 5.86 18.09 6.83
C ALA A 326 4.68 19.07 6.98
N SER A 327 3.46 18.62 6.67
CA SER A 327 2.28 19.46 6.83
C SER A 327 1.92 19.73 8.30
N LEU A 328 2.22 18.81 9.21
CA LEU A 328 2.05 19.04 10.64
C LEU A 328 3.03 20.10 11.14
N ALA A 329 4.30 20.03 10.71
CA ALA A 329 5.30 21.05 11.01
C ALA A 329 4.88 22.44 10.48
N PHE A 330 4.15 22.47 9.38
CA PHE A 330 3.57 23.66 8.77
C PHE A 330 2.31 24.18 9.48
N LEU A 331 1.46 23.31 10.02
CA LEU A 331 0.23 23.72 10.71
C LEU A 331 0.54 24.30 12.10
N ILE A 332 1.61 23.85 12.73
CA ILE A 332 2.04 24.29 14.07
C ILE A 332 2.74 25.66 14.05
N LYS A 333 3.18 26.17 12.88
CA LYS A 333 3.89 27.46 12.71
C LYS A 333 3.16 28.44 11.80
#